data_AF-A0A3N6BJR9-F1
#
_entry.id   AF-A0A3N6BJR9-F1
#
_cell.length_a   1.000
_cell.length_b   1.000
_cell.length_c   1.000
_cell.angle_alpha   90.00
_cell.angle_beta   90.00
_cell.angle_gamma   90.00
#
_symmetry.space_group_name_H-M   'P 1'
#
loop_
_entity.id
_entity.type
_entity.pdbx_description
1 polymer ?
#
loop_
_entity_poly.entity_id
_entity_poly.type
_entity_poly.pdbx_seq_one_letter_code
_entity_poly.pdbx_strand_id
1 'polypeptide(L)' 'MARDNLYVVDGARKVPFLRGMITHSLVERGLSFEDAYEVASTVRERIKQRKVIEKKDLTLLIQ' A
#
# COMPACT_ATOMS: atom_id res chain seq x y z
N MET A 1 9.23 -15.27 11.79
CA MET A 1 8.94 -14.01 11.05
C MET A 1 7.44 -13.81 11.06
N ALA A 2 6.95 -12.81 11.80
CA ALA A 2 5.51 -12.56 11.88
C ALA A 2 4.99 -12.22 10.48
N ARG A 3 3.96 -12.92 10.02
CA ARG A 3 3.15 -12.44 8.92
C ARG A 3 2.43 -11.21 9.45
N ASP A 4 3.00 -10.03 9.23
CA ASP A 4 2.35 -8.76 9.54
C ASP A 4 1.14 -8.64 8.63
N ASN A 5 0.00 -9.17 9.12
CA ASN A 5 -1.29 -9.13 8.46
C ASN A 5 -1.83 -7.71 8.56
N LEU A 6 -1.29 -6.83 7.71
CA LEU A 6 -1.83 -5.51 7.47
C LEU A 6 -3.02 -5.62 6.52
N TYR A 7 -4.10 -4.92 6.85
CA TYR A 7 -5.29 -4.86 6.03
C TYR A 7 -5.60 -3.44 5.60
N VAL A 8 -6.08 -3.29 4.37
CA VAL A 8 -6.68 -2.06 3.86
C VAL A 8 -8.19 -2.16 4.01
N VAL A 9 -8.81 -1.12 4.58
CA VAL A 9 -10.26 -0.99 4.68
C VAL A 9 -10.75 0.05 3.68
N ASP A 10 -11.73 -0.34 2.86
CA ASP A 10 -12.42 0.49 1.88
C ASP A 10 -13.93 0.37 2.15
N GLY A 11 -14.45 1.25 3.01
CA GLY A 11 -15.80 1.15 3.55
C GLY A 11 -16.03 -0.17 4.28
N ALA A 12 -16.94 -1.00 3.77
CA ALA A 12 -17.23 -2.33 4.33
C ALA A 12 -16.24 -3.42 3.90
N ARG A 13 -15.35 -3.15 2.93
CA ARG A 13 -14.39 -4.14 2.42
C ARG A 13 -13.10 -4.08 3.22
N LYS A 14 -12.61 -5.24 3.67
CA LYS A 14 -11.30 -5.40 4.31
C LYS A 14 -10.48 -6.39 3.49
N VAL A 15 -9.41 -5.92 2.88
CA VAL A 15 -8.53 -6.74 2.02
C VAL A 15 -7.11 -6.75 2.59
N PRO A 16 -6.35 -7.85 2.43
CA PRO A 16 -4.95 -7.86 2.84
C PRO A 16 -4.16 -6.82 2.03
N PHE A 17 -3.28 -6.09 2.71
CA PHE A 17 -2.39 -5.14 2.04
C PHE A 17 -1.34 -5.90 1.21
N LEU A 18 -1.37 -5.66 -0.09
CA LEU A 18 -0.40 -6.20 -1.04
C LEU A 18 0.41 -5.05 -1.63
N ARG A 19 1.75 -5.17 -1.63
CA ARG A 19 2.62 -4.16 -2.25
C ARG A 19 2.26 -3.90 -3.72
N GLY A 20 1.89 -4.97 -4.43
CA GLY A 20 1.45 -4.90 -5.82
C GLY A 20 0.24 -3.98 -6.07
N MET A 21 -0.63 -3.74 -5.06
CA MET A 21 -1.73 -2.79 -5.20
C MET A 21 -1.23 -1.36 -5.40
N ILE A 22 -0.22 -0.94 -4.62
CA ILE A 22 0.38 0.39 -4.76
C ILE A 22 1.18 0.47 -6.05
N THR A 23 2.02 -0.54 -6.31
CA THR A 23 2.85 -0.56 -7.51
C THR A 23 1.99 -0.43 -8.77
N HIS A 24 0.91 -1.22 -8.88
CA HIS A 24 -0.02 -1.13 -10.01
C HIS A 24 -0.65 0.26 -10.12
N SER A 25 -1.16 0.80 -9.01
CA SER A 25 -1.80 2.12 -9.01
C SER A 25 -0.86 3.25 -9.44
N LEU A 26 0.43 3.16 -9.10
CA LEU A 26 1.44 4.14 -9.51
C LEU A 26 1.85 3.98 -10.97
N VAL A 27 1.98 2.74 -11.45
CA VAL A 27 2.24 2.46 -12.87
C VAL A 27 1.09 2.96 -13.74
N GLU A 28 -0.17 2.76 -13.33
CA GLU A 28 -1.35 3.32 -14.03
C GLU A 28 -1.35 4.85 -14.09
N ARG A 29 -0.64 5.51 -13.16
CA ARG A 29 -0.46 6.97 -13.12
C ARG A 29 0.77 7.45 -13.90
N GLY A 30 1.48 6.54 -14.57
CA GLY A 30 2.61 6.84 -15.45
C GLY A 30 3.98 6.76 -14.81
N LEU A 31 4.10 6.29 -13.56
CA LEU A 31 5.42 6.01 -12.98
C LEU A 31 6.03 4.78 -13.63
N SER A 32 7.37 4.76 -13.72
CA SER A 32 8.08 3.53 -14.07
C SER A 32 7.77 2.44 -13.04
N PHE A 33 7.81 1.18 -13.45
CA PHE A 33 7.59 0.07 -12.53
C PHE A 33 8.59 0.10 -11.36
N GLU A 34 9.84 0.47 -11.65
CA GLU A 34 10.93 0.52 -10.69
C GLU A 34 10.68 1.59 -9.61
N ASP A 35 10.32 2.82 -10.03
CA ASP A 35 9.95 3.89 -9.11
C ASP A 35 8.68 3.54 -8.31
N ALA A 36 7.68 2.99 -8.98
CA ALA A 36 6.44 2.56 -8.35
C ALA A 36 6.67 1.46 -7.30
N TYR A 37 7.60 0.55 -7.57
CA TYR A 37 7.98 -0.51 -6.64
C TYR A 37 8.70 0.05 -5.41
N GLU A 38 9.67 0.95 -5.61
CA GLU A 38 10.40 1.59 -4.51
C GLU A 38 9.49 2.42 -3.59
N VAL A 39 8.55 3.17 -4.18
CA VAL A 39 7.52 3.89 -3.41
C VAL A 39 6.65 2.90 -2.62
N ALA A 40 6.17 1.83 -3.25
CA ALA A 40 5.35 0.82 -2.58
C ALA A 40 6.10 0.12 -1.42
N SER A 41 7.40 -0.11 -1.60
CA SER A 41 8.29 -0.67 -0.56
C SER A 41 8.43 0.30 0.62
N THR A 42 8.69 1.57 0.34
CA THR A 42 8.78 2.62 1.35
C THR A 42 7.47 2.78 2.13
N VAL A 43 6.34 2.77 1.44
CA VAL A 43 5.02 2.85 2.08
C VAL A 43 4.79 1.64 2.99
N ARG A 44 5.09 0.41 2.53
CA ARG A 44 5.00 -0.80 3.35
C ARG A 44 5.80 -0.66 4.64
N GLU A 45 7.03 -0.19 4.56
CA GLU A 45 7.90 -0.04 5.73
C GLU A 45 7.38 1.01 6.73
N ARG A 46 6.77 2.10 6.23
CA ARG A 46 6.16 3.13 7.09
C ARG A 46 4.93 2.63 7.85
N ILE A 47 4.19 1.67 7.28
CA ILE A 47 2.94 1.17 7.84
C ILE A 47 3.04 -0.25 8.42
N LYS A 48 4.24 -0.85 8.45
CA LYS A 48 4.46 -2.23 8.95
C LYS A 48 4.02 -2.45 10.40
N GLN A 49 4.05 -1.40 11.22
CA GLN A 49 3.61 -1.44 12.62
C GLN A 49 2.09 -1.32 12.77
N ARG A 50 1.36 -1.03 11.67
CA ARG A 50 -0.09 -0.92 11.68
C ARG A 50 -0.71 -2.28 11.33
N LYS A 51 -1.86 -2.58 11.94
CA LYS A 51 -2.67 -3.78 11.61
C LYS A 51 -3.74 -3.49 10.56
N VAL A 52 -4.24 -2.25 10.52
CA VAL A 52 -5.30 -1.79 9.63
C VAL A 52 -5.00 -0.36 9.19
N ILE A 53 -5.27 -0.06 7.92
CA ILE A 53 -5.20 1.29 7.34
C ILE A 53 -6.43 1.52 6.46
N GLU A 54 -7.01 2.72 6.46
CA GLU A 54 -8.05 3.05 5.50
C GLU A 54 -7.45 3.34 4.13
N LYS A 55 -8.16 3.00 3.05
CA LYS A 55 -7.73 3.25 1.67
C LYS A 55 -7.42 4.72 1.42
N LYS A 56 -8.21 5.63 2.01
CA LYS A 56 -7.99 7.08 1.93
C LYS A 56 -6.63 7.49 2.52
N ASP A 57 -6.23 6.90 3.64
CA ASP A 57 -4.95 7.20 4.29
C ASP A 57 -3.80 6.66 3.44
N LEU A 58 -4.02 5.51 2.77
CA LEU A 58 -3.04 4.95 1.85
C LEU A 58 -2.77 5.89 0.66
N THR A 59 -3.83 6.52 0.12
CA THR A 59 -3.67 7.46 -1.00
C THR A 59 -2.91 8.73 -0.61
N LEU A 60 -2.98 9.16 0.65
CA LEU A 60 -2.21 10.31 1.16
C LEU A 60 -0.71 10.01 1.29
N LEU A 61 -0.32 8.73 1.38
CA LEU A 61 1.09 8.32 1.49
C LEU A 61 1.81 8.28 0.13
N ILE A 62 1.07 8.41 -0.97
CA ILE A 62 1.55 8.31 -2.36
C ILE A 62 1.31 9.60 -3.16
N GLN A 63 1.09 10.72 -2.47
CA GLN A 63 1.01 12.08 -3.05
C GLN A 63 2.38 12.76 -3.05
#